data_AF-A0A101XBF8-F1
#
_entry.id   AF-A0A101XBF8-F1
#
_cell.length_a   1.000
_cell.length_b   1.000
_cell.length_c   1.000
_cell.angle_alpha   90.00
_cell.angle_beta   90.00
_cell.angle_gamma   90.00
#
_symmetry.space_group_name_H-M   'P 1'
#
loop_
_entity.id
_entity.type
_entity.pdbx_description
1 polymer ?
#
loop_
_entity_poly.entity_id
_entity_poly.type
_entity_poly.pdbx_seq_one_letter_code
_entity_poly.pdbx_strand_id
1 'polypeptide(L)'
;MIEFVVKGEEFGDLAALGISYGLSITFRRVLAVGDFEREWIYAVMETGVWGAMLLSPCPDGLPCFRDPERAVEFSESRQTPVGYSGEEPAAVPYRISTFNKNYLKPRRWIRCRDISSDKSYLPLFACIYNLLKLRDDVPIVVSDVCLGFNEAERPDFQALPTYIQPRALADVVDVSVQPIPASAIARGILLGGYKAGPVVAISKGADHAAAELGGYLVDLNAPGDPCELFARGTVGYSPSLFSGRYLVDPDLCDRCGDCFITNCDALKQGERGVPELLSSCVGCGACALMCTRGAIWREGDLFKVFLR
;
A
#
# COMPACT_ATOMS: atom_id res chain seq x y z
N MET A 1 11.22 1.82 27.14
CA MET A 1 12.35 1.42 26.27
C MET A 1 12.05 1.84 24.84
N ILE A 2 12.96 2.56 24.16
CA ILE A 2 12.87 2.81 22.71
C ILE A 2 13.39 1.57 21.99
N GLU A 3 12.64 1.04 21.01
CA GLU A 3 13.04 -0.17 20.26
C GLU A 3 13.95 0.20 19.08
N PHE A 4 13.71 1.35 18.43
CA PHE A 4 14.49 1.84 17.30
C PHE A 4 14.71 3.35 17.36
N VAL A 5 15.90 3.79 16.93
CA VAL A 5 16.22 5.20 16.71
C VAL A 5 16.60 5.36 15.24
N VAL A 6 15.88 6.21 14.51
CA VAL A 6 16.14 6.51 13.10
C VAL A 6 16.51 7.98 13.00
N LYS A 7 17.67 8.29 12.41
CA LYS A 7 18.19 9.66 12.36
C LYS A 7 18.13 10.21 10.95
N GLY A 8 17.63 11.44 10.81
CA GLY A 8 17.58 12.21 9.58
C GLY A 8 18.97 12.50 9.00
N GLU A 9 19.99 12.64 9.84
CA GLU A 9 21.39 12.76 9.39
C GLU A 9 21.85 11.56 8.54
N GLU A 10 21.31 10.36 8.79
CA GLU A 10 21.70 9.12 8.09
C GLU A 10 20.92 8.89 6.79
N PHE A 11 19.65 9.33 6.74
CA PHE A 11 18.71 8.96 5.65
C PHE A 11 18.06 10.15 4.94
N GLY A 12 18.22 11.37 5.45
CA GLY A 12 17.37 12.52 5.17
C GLY A 12 16.11 12.53 6.04
N ASP A 13 15.67 13.70 6.51
CA ASP A 13 14.60 13.81 7.51
C ASP A 13 13.27 13.18 7.08
N LEU A 14 12.83 13.42 5.84
CA LEU A 14 11.58 12.86 5.31
C LEU A 14 11.64 11.32 5.19
N ALA A 15 12.77 10.78 4.76
CA ALA A 15 12.96 9.33 4.66
C ALA A 15 13.09 8.69 6.05
N ALA A 16 13.80 9.33 6.98
CA ALA A 16 13.89 8.89 8.37
C ALA A 16 12.51 8.85 9.04
N LEU A 17 11.65 9.85 8.77
CA LEU A 17 10.26 9.85 9.22
C LEU A 17 9.46 8.68 8.61
N GLY A 18 9.63 8.42 7.30
CA GLY A 18 8.98 7.29 6.62
C GLY A 18 9.43 5.92 7.13
N ILE A 19 10.72 5.71 7.32
CA ILE A 19 11.28 4.49 7.93
C ILE A 19 10.72 4.32 9.35
N SER A 20 10.69 5.40 10.13
CA SER A 20 10.12 5.38 11.49
C SER A 20 8.64 5.04 11.48
N TYR A 21 7.90 5.54 10.48
CA TYR A 21 6.50 5.20 10.26
C TYR A 21 6.32 3.71 9.96
N GLY A 22 7.07 3.17 9.01
CA GLY A 22 7.05 1.73 8.71
C GLY A 22 7.39 0.84 9.90
N LEU A 23 8.38 1.22 10.70
CA LEU A 23 8.70 0.53 11.95
C LEU A 23 7.55 0.66 12.97
N SER A 24 6.91 1.82 13.08
CA SER A 24 5.80 2.04 14.02
C SER A 24 4.52 1.26 13.66
N ILE A 25 4.40 0.80 12.40
CA ILE A 25 3.35 -0.13 11.98
C ILE A 25 3.52 -1.49 12.67
N THR A 26 4.75 -1.91 12.97
CA THR A 26 5.07 -3.25 13.52
C THR A 26 5.53 -3.22 14.98
N PHE A 27 6.08 -2.11 15.45
CA PHE A 27 6.66 -1.94 16.79
C PHE A 27 5.89 -0.92 17.63
N ARG A 28 6.14 -0.97 18.94
CA ARG A 28 5.43 -0.11 19.90
C ARG A 28 6.10 1.24 20.09
N ARG A 29 7.44 1.33 19.93
CA ARG A 29 8.20 2.54 20.26
C ARG A 29 9.36 2.77 19.30
N VAL A 30 9.20 3.73 18.41
CA VAL A 30 10.21 4.14 17.41
C VAL A 30 10.48 5.62 17.56
N LEU A 31 11.74 6.01 17.70
CA LEU A 31 12.16 7.41 17.77
C LEU A 31 12.73 7.86 16.43
N ALA A 32 12.08 8.83 15.80
CA ALA A 32 12.63 9.57 14.67
C ALA A 32 13.35 10.82 15.20
N VAL A 33 14.59 11.03 14.76
CA VAL A 33 15.40 12.20 15.13
C VAL A 33 15.71 12.99 13.87
N GLY A 34 15.36 14.27 13.80
CA GLY A 34 15.57 15.09 12.61
C GLY A 34 14.76 16.38 12.60
N ASP A 35 14.95 17.19 11.56
CA ASP A 35 14.22 18.45 11.38
C ASP A 35 12.98 18.21 10.51
N PHE A 36 11.86 17.90 11.17
CA PHE A 36 10.64 17.49 10.48
C PHE A 36 9.72 18.68 10.14
N GLU A 37 9.31 18.78 8.89
CA GLU A 37 8.29 19.76 8.50
C GLU A 37 6.93 19.43 9.13
N ARG A 38 6.20 20.48 9.53
CA ARG A 38 4.89 20.38 10.15
C ARG A 38 3.89 19.60 9.27
N GLU A 39 3.96 19.74 7.95
CA GLU A 39 3.08 19.01 7.04
C GLU A 39 3.28 17.50 7.12
N TRP A 40 4.53 17.03 7.16
CA TRP A 40 4.85 15.60 7.19
C TRP A 40 4.32 14.96 8.46
N ILE A 41 4.44 15.68 9.58
CA ILE A 41 3.96 15.22 10.88
C ILE A 41 2.44 15.14 10.90
N TYR A 42 1.73 16.12 10.34
CA TYR A 42 0.27 16.05 10.22
C TYR A 42 -0.17 14.86 9.38
N ALA A 43 0.52 14.58 8.26
CA ALA A 43 0.23 13.41 7.44
C ALA A 43 0.30 12.11 8.25
N VAL A 44 1.33 11.95 9.11
CA VAL A 44 1.42 10.79 10.02
C VAL A 44 0.30 10.81 11.07
N MET A 45 0.01 11.95 11.70
CA MET A 45 -0.99 12.04 12.76
C MET A 45 -2.40 11.64 12.29
N GLU A 46 -2.78 12.03 11.08
CA GLU A 46 -4.09 11.72 10.48
C GLU A 46 -4.32 10.21 10.30
N THR A 47 -3.26 9.42 10.16
CA THR A 47 -3.36 7.95 10.00
C THR A 47 -3.62 7.20 11.30
N GLY A 48 -3.41 7.84 12.45
CA GLY A 48 -3.57 7.21 13.78
C GLY A 48 -2.46 6.25 14.23
N VAL A 49 -1.41 6.00 13.42
CA VAL A 49 -0.24 5.15 13.82
C VAL A 49 0.76 5.90 14.69
N TRP A 50 0.63 7.22 14.76
CA TRP A 50 1.49 8.13 15.50
C TRP A 50 1.79 7.73 16.95
N GLY A 51 0.89 7.03 17.65
CA GLY A 51 1.05 6.70 19.08
C GLY A 51 2.28 5.85 19.44
N ALA A 52 2.90 5.17 18.46
CA ALA A 52 4.15 4.44 18.64
C ALA A 52 5.40 5.21 18.18
N MET A 53 5.22 6.35 17.52
CA MET A 53 6.32 7.16 17.00
C MET A 53 6.59 8.33 17.92
N LEU A 54 7.87 8.49 18.27
CA LEU A 54 8.39 9.62 19.02
C LEU A 54 9.21 10.49 18.06
N LEU A 55 9.18 11.80 18.22
CA LEU A 55 10.00 12.73 17.44
C LEU A 55 10.96 13.51 18.32
N SER A 56 12.18 13.72 17.84
CA SER A 56 13.17 14.61 18.47
C SER A 56 13.88 15.49 17.43
N PRO A 57 13.92 16.83 17.60
CA PRO A 57 13.23 17.58 18.64
C PRO A 57 11.71 17.47 18.48
N CYS A 58 10.99 17.63 19.60
CA CYS A 58 9.52 17.69 19.54
C CYS A 58 9.08 19.05 18.98
N PRO A 59 8.37 19.07 17.84
CA PRO A 59 7.97 20.30 17.16
C PRO A 59 6.99 21.16 17.97
N ASP A 60 7.07 22.47 17.79
CA ASP A 60 6.23 23.43 18.51
C ASP A 60 4.75 23.32 18.14
N GLY A 61 3.90 23.28 19.18
CA GLY A 61 2.43 23.23 19.05
C GLY A 61 1.87 21.84 18.81
N LEU A 62 2.68 20.78 18.89
CA LEU A 62 2.24 19.40 18.77
C LEU A 62 2.27 18.68 20.12
N PRO A 63 1.37 17.69 20.35
CA PRO A 63 1.42 16.82 21.52
C PRO A 63 2.52 15.76 21.34
N CYS A 64 3.76 16.21 21.19
CA CYS A 64 4.95 15.38 21.17
C CYS A 64 5.72 15.56 22.49
N PHE A 65 6.71 14.69 22.70
CA PHE A 65 7.46 14.66 23.95
C PHE A 65 8.90 15.04 23.65
N ARG A 66 9.36 16.11 24.28
CA ARG A 66 10.77 16.55 24.23
C ARG A 66 11.69 15.62 25.02
N ASP A 67 11.11 14.83 25.91
CA ASP A 67 11.80 13.88 26.76
C ASP A 67 11.36 12.46 26.40
N PRO A 68 12.28 11.56 26.01
CA PRO A 68 12.00 10.16 25.72
C PRO A 68 11.22 9.44 26.82
N GLU A 69 11.45 9.75 28.10
CA GLU A 69 10.78 9.09 29.22
C GLU A 69 9.31 9.50 29.30
N ARG A 70 9.01 10.80 29.24
CA ARG A 70 7.63 11.31 29.13
C ARG A 70 6.90 10.82 27.88
N ALA A 71 7.63 10.62 26.79
CA ALA A 71 7.11 10.07 25.54
C ALA A 71 6.59 8.65 25.71
N VAL A 72 7.38 7.85 26.42
CA VAL A 72 7.03 6.50 26.80
C VAL A 72 5.79 6.49 27.70
N GLU A 73 5.78 7.32 28.75
CA GLU A 73 4.66 7.39 29.71
C GLU A 73 3.34 7.78 29.04
N PHE A 74 3.35 8.78 28.14
CA PHE A 74 2.12 9.17 27.44
C PHE A 74 1.60 8.09 26.49
N SER A 75 2.50 7.42 25.76
CA SER A 75 2.11 6.29 24.89
C SER A 75 1.46 5.18 25.73
N GLU A 76 2.04 4.84 26.88
CA GLU A 76 1.47 3.86 27.82
C GLU A 76 0.10 4.30 28.38
N SER A 77 -0.07 5.60 28.68
CA SER A 77 -1.31 6.14 29.26
C SER A 77 -2.52 6.13 28.30
N ARG A 78 -2.27 6.13 26.98
CA ARG A 78 -3.32 6.19 25.94
C ARG A 78 -3.56 4.86 25.24
N GLN A 79 -2.68 3.90 25.41
CA GLN A 79 -2.91 2.54 24.95
C GLN A 79 -3.95 1.88 25.86
N THR A 80 -5.20 1.78 25.41
CA THR A 80 -6.17 0.87 26.05
C THR A 80 -5.87 -0.53 25.52
N PRO A 81 -5.29 -1.46 26.32
CA PRO A 81 -4.99 -2.79 25.84
C PRO A 81 -6.29 -3.53 25.52
N VAL A 82 -6.61 -3.67 24.24
CA VAL A 82 -7.70 -4.57 23.82
C VAL A 82 -7.14 -6.00 23.88
N GLY A 83 -7.67 -6.83 24.78
CA GLY A 83 -7.56 -8.28 24.70
C GLY A 83 -6.28 -8.97 25.18
N TYR A 84 -5.42 -8.33 26.00
CA TYR A 84 -4.32 -9.05 26.65
C TYR A 84 -4.32 -8.81 28.15
N SER A 85 -4.64 -9.86 28.92
CA SER A 85 -4.64 -9.90 30.39
C SER A 85 -3.44 -10.64 30.98
N GLY A 86 -2.40 -10.91 30.19
CA GLY A 86 -1.19 -11.60 30.63
C GLY A 86 -0.08 -10.65 31.11
N GLU A 87 0.93 -11.22 31.77
CA GLU A 87 2.15 -10.49 32.14
C GLU A 87 2.89 -9.98 30.90
N GLU A 88 3.49 -8.80 31.01
CA GLU A 88 4.24 -8.21 29.91
C GLU A 88 5.45 -9.09 29.56
N PRO A 89 5.58 -9.58 28.31
CA PRO A 89 6.65 -10.52 27.98
C PRO A 89 8.02 -9.84 28.08
N ALA A 90 8.97 -10.55 28.69
CA ALA A 90 10.35 -10.09 28.82
C ALA A 90 10.97 -9.72 27.45
N ALA A 91 11.79 -8.67 27.44
CA ALA A 91 12.50 -8.24 26.25
C ALA A 91 13.51 -9.31 25.81
N VAL A 92 13.20 -10.03 24.72
CA VAL A 92 14.11 -10.97 24.07
C VAL A 92 14.77 -10.32 22.85
N PRO A 93 16.02 -10.67 22.48
CA PRO A 93 16.76 -10.07 21.37
C PRO A 93 16.07 -10.19 19.99
N TYR A 94 15.14 -11.12 19.87
CA TYR A 94 14.29 -11.29 18.70
C TYR A 94 12.84 -11.32 19.16
N ARG A 95 12.22 -10.14 19.24
CA ARG A 95 10.77 -10.06 19.37
C ARG A 95 10.17 -10.40 17.99
N ILE A 96 9.45 -11.51 17.91
CA ILE A 96 8.53 -11.74 16.79
C ILE A 96 7.53 -10.58 16.83
N SER A 97 7.35 -9.89 15.70
CA SER A 97 6.47 -8.72 15.56
C SER A 97 5.13 -8.98 16.26
N THR A 98 4.98 -8.46 17.48
CA THR A 98 3.68 -8.32 18.09
C THR A 98 3.14 -7.03 17.51
N PHE A 99 2.50 -7.14 16.35
CA PHE A 99 1.72 -6.08 15.74
C PHE A 99 1.12 -5.19 16.86
N ASN A 100 1.40 -3.88 16.82
CA ASN A 100 0.97 -2.85 17.75
C ASN A 100 -0.56 -2.67 17.85
N LYS A 101 -1.15 -3.16 18.94
CA LYS A 101 -2.58 -3.27 19.37
C LYS A 101 -3.62 -2.19 19.01
N ASN A 102 -3.30 -1.16 18.23
CA ASN A 102 -4.25 -0.18 17.73
C ASN A 102 -5.21 -0.72 16.64
N TYR A 103 -5.08 -1.99 16.15
CA TYR A 103 -5.79 -2.61 15.00
C TYR A 103 -7.25 -3.05 15.21
N LEU A 104 -8.20 -2.23 14.79
CA LEU A 104 -9.64 -2.49 14.60
C LEU A 104 -10.30 -1.48 13.62
N LYS A 105 -9.74 -1.28 12.42
CA LYS A 105 -10.32 -0.44 11.33
C LYS A 105 -9.79 -0.94 9.98
N PRO A 106 -10.55 -0.89 8.90
CA PRO A 106 -10.12 -1.29 7.55
C PRO A 106 -9.30 -0.16 6.91
N ARG A 107 -8.52 -0.45 5.88
CA ARG A 107 -7.90 0.57 4.99
C ARG A 107 -7.12 1.66 5.77
N ARG A 108 -6.24 1.20 6.66
CA ARG A 108 -5.88 1.89 7.90
C ARG A 108 -4.86 3.02 7.84
N TRP A 109 -4.09 3.14 6.76
CA TRP A 109 -2.95 4.05 6.70
C TRP A 109 -2.89 4.86 5.42
N ILE A 110 -4.07 5.27 4.96
CA ILE A 110 -4.24 5.98 3.70
C ILE A 110 -4.64 7.42 4.01
N ARG A 111 -3.66 8.31 3.90
CA ARG A 111 -3.83 9.76 3.79
C ARG A 111 -3.43 10.15 2.38
N CYS A 112 -4.43 10.24 1.51
CA CYS A 112 -4.29 10.71 0.15
C CYS A 112 -4.49 12.22 0.11
N ARG A 113 -3.41 12.98 -0.13
CA ARG A 113 -3.53 14.42 -0.41
C ARG A 113 -4.12 14.62 -1.80
N ASP A 114 -3.52 13.91 -2.76
CA ASP A 114 -3.90 13.95 -4.16
C ASP A 114 -4.47 12.59 -4.58
N ILE A 115 -5.80 12.56 -4.71
CA ILE A 115 -6.49 11.40 -5.30
C ILE A 115 -6.34 11.52 -6.81
N SER A 116 -5.65 10.55 -7.41
CA SER A 116 -5.47 10.47 -8.84
C SER A 116 -6.78 10.05 -9.52
N SER A 117 -7.25 10.90 -10.42
CA SER A 117 -8.28 10.57 -11.42
C SER A 117 -7.67 10.05 -12.73
N ASP A 118 -6.34 9.94 -12.79
CA ASP A 118 -5.64 9.48 -13.98
C ASP A 118 -5.80 7.96 -14.15
N LYS A 119 -6.66 7.61 -15.10
CA LYS A 119 -6.95 6.23 -15.50
C LYS A 119 -5.70 5.51 -16.02
N SER A 120 -4.64 6.24 -16.36
CA SER A 120 -3.37 5.67 -16.75
C SER A 120 -2.74 4.82 -15.65
N TYR A 121 -3.13 4.94 -14.37
CA TYR A 121 -2.62 4.06 -13.30
C TYR A 121 -3.44 2.79 -13.09
N LEU A 122 -4.65 2.67 -13.64
CA LEU A 122 -5.48 1.48 -13.44
C LEU A 122 -4.79 0.16 -13.86
N PRO A 123 -4.02 0.10 -14.97
CA PRO A 123 -3.31 -1.12 -15.36
C PRO A 123 -2.24 -1.54 -14.34
N LEU A 124 -1.52 -0.59 -13.76
CA LEU A 124 -0.57 -0.86 -12.67
C LEU A 124 -1.26 -1.60 -11.52
N PHE A 125 -2.34 -1.04 -10.99
CA PHE A 125 -3.05 -1.68 -9.87
C PHE A 125 -3.72 -2.99 -10.27
N ALA A 126 -4.14 -3.15 -11.53
CA ALA A 126 -4.65 -4.43 -12.05
C ALA A 126 -3.56 -5.51 -12.08
N CYS A 127 -2.34 -5.18 -12.51
CA CYS A 127 -1.19 -6.08 -12.42
C CYS A 127 -0.93 -6.51 -10.98
N ILE A 128 -0.81 -5.55 -10.05
CA ILE A 128 -0.57 -5.85 -8.64
C ILE A 128 -1.69 -6.70 -8.05
N TYR A 129 -2.97 -6.36 -8.30
CA TYR A 129 -4.10 -7.16 -7.87
C TYR A 129 -3.98 -8.61 -8.34
N ASN A 130 -3.71 -8.84 -9.63
CA ASN A 130 -3.61 -10.19 -10.18
C ASN A 130 -2.44 -10.98 -9.59
N LEU A 131 -1.30 -10.33 -9.34
CA LEU A 131 -0.14 -10.96 -8.70
C LEU A 131 -0.43 -11.35 -7.24
N LEU A 132 -1.26 -10.58 -6.53
CA LEU A 132 -1.54 -10.78 -5.11
C LEU A 132 -2.75 -11.69 -4.84
N LYS A 133 -3.79 -11.66 -5.67
CA LYS A 133 -5.10 -12.31 -5.37
C LYS A 133 -5.06 -13.83 -5.21
N LEU A 134 -4.01 -14.50 -5.71
CA LEU A 134 -3.85 -15.96 -5.67
C LEU A 134 -2.83 -16.41 -4.62
N ARG A 135 -2.33 -15.50 -3.78
CA ARG A 135 -1.34 -15.83 -2.77
C ARG A 135 -2.01 -16.31 -1.49
N ASP A 136 -1.37 -17.30 -0.85
CA ASP A 136 -1.74 -17.82 0.46
C ASP A 136 -0.99 -17.12 1.61
N ASP A 137 -0.38 -15.95 1.34
CA ASP A 137 0.35 -15.13 2.29
C ASP A 137 -0.26 -13.71 2.38
N VAL A 138 0.28 -12.86 3.26
CA VAL A 138 -0.28 -11.52 3.49
C VAL A 138 0.64 -10.45 2.91
N PRO A 139 0.33 -9.90 1.73
CA PRO A 139 1.07 -8.79 1.19
C PRO A 139 0.81 -7.49 1.96
N ILE A 140 1.77 -6.57 1.93
CA ILE A 140 1.57 -5.17 2.29
C ILE A 140 1.96 -4.33 1.09
N VAL A 141 1.03 -3.51 0.59
CA VAL A 141 1.28 -2.58 -0.51
C VAL A 141 1.30 -1.15 0.02
N VAL A 142 2.45 -0.49 -0.18
CA VAL A 142 2.68 0.92 0.15
C VAL A 142 2.74 1.70 -1.15
N SER A 143 2.00 2.80 -1.29
CA SER A 143 1.90 3.52 -2.55
C SER A 143 1.99 5.05 -2.40
N ASP A 144 2.75 5.68 -3.30
CA ASP A 144 2.76 7.14 -3.50
C ASP A 144 1.58 7.61 -4.37
N VAL A 145 0.88 6.67 -5.01
CA VAL A 145 -0.31 6.93 -5.84
C VAL A 145 -1.56 6.48 -5.11
N CYS A 146 -2.52 7.40 -4.99
CA CYS A 146 -3.84 7.13 -4.47
C CYS A 146 -4.86 7.11 -5.59
N LEU A 147 -5.61 6.02 -5.75
CA LEU A 147 -6.79 5.98 -6.62
C LEU A 147 -8.04 6.41 -5.84
N GLY A 148 -9.06 6.87 -6.56
CA GLY A 148 -10.37 7.16 -5.97
C GLY A 148 -11.08 5.90 -5.46
N PHE A 149 -11.71 5.99 -4.29
CA PHE A 149 -12.50 4.93 -3.68
C PHE A 149 -14.01 5.18 -3.89
N ASN A 150 -14.80 4.13 -4.05
CA ASN A 150 -16.27 4.21 -3.91
C ASN A 150 -16.68 3.77 -2.48
N GLU A 151 -17.58 4.53 -1.84
CA GLU A 151 -18.09 4.30 -0.47
C GLU A 151 -18.88 2.97 -0.35
N ALA A 152 -18.94 2.25 0.78
CA ALA A 152 -18.75 2.61 2.18
C ALA A 152 -17.59 1.84 2.84
N GLU A 153 -16.78 2.55 3.64
CA GLU A 153 -15.79 1.95 4.52
C GLU A 153 -16.48 1.00 5.51
N ARG A 154 -16.02 -0.26 5.60
CA ARG A 154 -16.60 -1.25 6.52
C ARG A 154 -15.53 -1.78 7.47
N PRO A 155 -15.65 -1.61 8.80
CA PRO A 155 -14.66 -1.99 9.79
C PRO A 155 -14.10 -3.40 9.61
N ASP A 156 -12.77 -3.50 9.54
CA ASP A 156 -12.03 -4.74 9.57
C ASP A 156 -11.66 -5.00 11.03
N PHE A 157 -12.27 -6.04 11.57
CA PHE A 157 -12.13 -6.46 12.95
C PHE A 157 -11.17 -7.65 13.09
N GLN A 158 -10.43 -8.03 12.02
CA GLN A 158 -9.43 -9.09 12.12
C GLN A 158 -8.06 -8.52 12.52
N ALA A 159 -7.56 -9.00 13.66
CA ALA A 159 -6.25 -8.68 14.23
C ALA A 159 -5.12 -9.59 13.69
N LEU A 160 -5.39 -10.33 12.62
CA LEU A 160 -4.41 -11.18 11.92
C LEU A 160 -4.19 -10.60 10.52
N PRO A 161 -2.96 -10.73 9.98
CA PRO A 161 -2.52 -10.01 8.79
C PRO A 161 -3.57 -10.20 7.67
N THR A 162 -4.11 -9.06 7.25
CA THR A 162 -5.47 -8.92 6.74
C THR A 162 -5.57 -9.41 5.31
N TYR A 163 -6.15 -10.60 5.11
CA TYR A 163 -6.69 -10.98 3.82
C TYR A 163 -8.01 -10.21 3.60
N ILE A 164 -7.93 -8.95 3.21
CA ILE A 164 -9.09 -8.24 2.65
C ILE A 164 -9.20 -8.69 1.22
N GLN A 165 -10.29 -9.36 0.84
CA GLN A 165 -10.60 -9.58 -0.58
C GLN A 165 -10.89 -8.21 -1.21
N PRO A 166 -9.99 -7.66 -2.07
CA PRO A 166 -10.15 -6.30 -2.57
C PRO A 166 -11.40 -6.25 -3.47
N ARG A 167 -12.25 -5.24 -3.28
CA ARG A 167 -13.49 -5.07 -4.07
C ARG A 167 -13.29 -4.16 -5.27
N ALA A 168 -12.32 -3.27 -5.17
CA ALA A 168 -11.85 -2.42 -6.25
C ALA A 168 -10.32 -2.44 -6.32
N LEU A 169 -9.74 -2.04 -7.46
CA LEU A 169 -8.28 -1.89 -7.58
C LEU A 169 -7.68 -0.90 -6.59
N ALA A 170 -8.44 0.12 -6.18
CA ALA A 170 -8.02 1.06 -5.15
C ALA A 170 -7.77 0.38 -3.79
N ASP A 171 -8.44 -0.75 -3.52
CA ASP A 171 -8.34 -1.49 -2.26
C ASP A 171 -7.05 -2.31 -2.15
N VAL A 172 -6.24 -2.37 -3.20
CA VAL A 172 -4.95 -3.08 -3.20
C VAL A 172 -3.91 -2.37 -2.32
N VAL A 173 -4.06 -1.06 -2.08
CA VAL A 173 -3.12 -0.27 -1.28
C VAL A 173 -3.49 -0.37 0.21
N ASP A 174 -2.50 -0.74 1.03
CA ASP A 174 -2.65 -0.78 2.49
C ASP A 174 -2.18 0.53 3.15
N VAL A 175 -1.12 1.13 2.61
CA VAL A 175 -0.46 2.31 3.16
C VAL A 175 -0.21 3.36 2.09
N SER A 176 -0.58 4.61 2.37
CA SER A 176 -0.19 5.78 1.59
C SER A 176 -0.21 7.00 2.50
N VAL A 177 0.94 7.63 2.74
CA VAL A 177 1.04 8.77 3.67
C VAL A 177 1.72 9.94 2.98
N GLN A 178 1.08 10.51 1.96
CA GLN A 178 1.69 11.61 1.19
C GLN A 178 1.96 12.83 2.10
N PRO A 179 3.14 13.48 2.01
CA PRO A 179 4.18 13.30 0.98
C PRO A 179 5.31 12.31 1.34
N ILE A 180 5.15 11.50 2.39
CA ILE A 180 6.17 10.52 2.82
C ILE A 180 6.34 9.44 1.76
N PRO A 181 7.57 9.18 1.26
CA PRO A 181 7.80 8.20 0.20
C PRO A 181 7.42 6.78 0.63
N ALA A 182 6.69 6.09 -0.25
CA ALA A 182 6.30 4.71 -0.09
C ALA A 182 7.51 3.77 0.10
N SER A 183 8.61 4.04 -0.61
CA SER A 183 9.88 3.30 -0.49
C SER A 183 10.45 3.36 0.93
N ALA A 184 10.45 4.53 1.57
CA ALA A 184 10.94 4.71 2.93
C ALA A 184 10.06 3.98 3.96
N ILE A 185 8.73 4.04 3.80
CA ILE A 185 7.80 3.31 4.66
C ILE A 185 7.97 1.79 4.52
N ALA A 186 8.03 1.29 3.28
CA ALA A 186 8.26 -0.13 3.01
C ALA A 186 9.57 -0.63 3.61
N ARG A 187 10.65 0.17 3.50
CA ARG A 187 11.93 -0.09 4.16
C ARG A 187 11.78 -0.23 5.67
N GLY A 188 11.03 0.66 6.32
CA GLY A 188 10.74 0.56 7.75
C GLY A 188 10.03 -0.74 8.16
N ILE A 189 9.03 -1.16 7.37
CA ILE A 189 8.30 -2.42 7.61
C ILE A 189 9.24 -3.63 7.49
N LEU A 190 10.13 -3.64 6.49
CA LEU A 190 11.09 -4.71 6.25
C LEU A 190 12.20 -4.76 7.31
N LEU A 191 12.74 -3.60 7.72
CA LEU A 191 13.67 -3.51 8.86
C LEU A 191 13.01 -4.02 10.15
N GLY A 192 11.70 -3.85 10.25
CA GLY A 192 10.90 -4.40 11.33
C GLY A 192 10.74 -5.93 11.31
N GLY A 193 11.25 -6.61 10.29
CA GLY A 193 11.23 -8.06 10.20
C GLY A 193 9.89 -8.66 9.80
N TYR A 194 9.05 -7.93 9.06
CA TYR A 194 7.83 -8.47 8.48
C TYR A 194 8.14 -9.65 7.54
N LYS A 195 7.47 -10.79 7.76
CA LYS A 195 7.71 -12.04 7.02
C LYS A 195 6.42 -12.79 6.65
N ALA A 196 5.25 -12.22 6.91
CA ALA A 196 3.97 -12.89 6.64
C ALA A 196 3.56 -12.82 5.15
N GLY A 197 4.29 -12.07 4.32
CA GLY A 197 4.13 -11.99 2.86
C GLY A 197 5.00 -10.87 2.28
N PRO A 198 4.86 -10.53 0.99
CA PRO A 198 5.70 -9.54 0.33
C PRO A 198 5.35 -8.11 0.77
N VAL A 199 6.36 -7.25 0.85
CA VAL A 199 6.17 -5.79 0.99
C VAL A 199 6.43 -5.15 -0.37
N VAL A 200 5.42 -4.54 -0.97
CA VAL A 200 5.49 -3.89 -2.28
C VAL A 200 5.45 -2.38 -2.10
N ALA A 201 6.45 -1.67 -2.62
CA ALA A 201 6.46 -0.21 -2.70
C ALA A 201 6.15 0.23 -4.14
N ILE A 202 5.14 1.08 -4.30
CA ILE A 202 4.85 1.80 -5.55
C ILE A 202 5.30 3.24 -5.33
N SER A 203 6.43 3.64 -5.90
CA SER A 203 7.05 4.91 -5.51
C SER A 203 7.39 5.84 -6.68
N LYS A 204 7.21 7.14 -6.44
CA LYS A 204 7.71 8.24 -7.28
C LYS A 204 9.13 8.68 -6.90
N GLY A 205 9.73 8.09 -5.87
CA GLY A 205 11.09 8.36 -5.41
C GLY A 205 11.79 7.04 -5.11
N ALA A 206 12.54 6.52 -6.09
CA ALA A 206 13.23 5.26 -5.97
C ALA A 206 14.41 5.38 -4.97
N ASP A 207 14.15 5.05 -3.71
CA ASP A 207 15.15 4.43 -2.84
C ASP A 207 14.99 2.91 -2.98
N HIS A 208 15.97 2.28 -3.63
CA HIS A 208 15.99 0.83 -3.84
C HIS A 208 16.24 0.04 -2.55
N ALA A 209 16.52 0.70 -1.42
CA ALA A 209 16.81 0.05 -0.15
C ALA A 209 15.69 -0.90 0.34
N ALA A 210 14.42 -0.63 0.02
CA ALA A 210 13.34 -1.57 0.32
C ALA A 210 13.50 -2.90 -0.46
N ALA A 211 13.87 -2.83 -1.74
CA ALA A 211 14.11 -4.02 -2.56
C ALA A 211 15.36 -4.80 -2.09
N GLU A 212 16.41 -4.11 -1.66
CA GLU A 212 17.63 -4.72 -1.11
C GLU A 212 17.36 -5.53 0.18
N LEU A 213 16.34 -5.16 0.94
CA LEU A 213 15.90 -5.88 2.14
C LEU A 213 14.93 -7.03 1.85
N GLY A 214 14.76 -7.41 0.57
CA GLY A 214 13.86 -8.49 0.15
C GLY A 214 12.42 -8.05 -0.11
N GLY A 215 12.18 -6.73 -0.20
CA GLY A 215 10.93 -6.18 -0.69
C GLY A 215 10.83 -6.13 -2.22
N TYR A 216 9.73 -5.58 -2.71
CA TYR A 216 9.46 -5.37 -4.13
C TYR A 216 9.23 -3.89 -4.42
N LEU A 217 9.66 -3.43 -5.59
CA LEU A 217 9.57 -2.02 -5.98
C LEU A 217 8.97 -1.85 -7.39
N VAL A 218 7.95 -1.01 -7.49
CA VAL A 218 7.53 -0.38 -8.74
C VAL A 218 8.03 1.06 -8.73
N ASP A 219 9.04 1.36 -9.54
CA ASP A 219 9.54 2.71 -9.76
C ASP A 219 8.71 3.41 -10.84
N LEU A 220 7.90 4.39 -10.43
CA LEU A 220 7.02 5.13 -11.33
C LEU A 220 7.76 6.09 -12.27
N ASN A 221 9.05 6.36 -12.03
CA ASN A 221 9.87 7.18 -12.91
C ASN A 221 10.65 6.36 -13.94
N ALA A 222 10.69 5.03 -13.79
CA ALA A 222 11.32 4.13 -14.74
C ALA A 222 10.26 3.51 -15.66
N PRO A 223 10.51 3.40 -16.98
CA PRO A 223 9.62 2.64 -17.85
C PRO A 223 9.72 1.13 -17.57
N GLY A 224 8.61 0.41 -17.63
CA GLY A 224 8.59 -1.04 -17.38
C GLY A 224 7.19 -1.65 -17.28
N ASP A 225 7.18 -2.97 -17.14
CA ASP A 225 5.97 -3.77 -16.95
C ASP A 225 5.81 -4.19 -15.47
N PRO A 226 4.82 -3.63 -14.74
CA PRO A 226 4.58 -3.98 -13.35
C PRO A 226 4.05 -5.41 -13.15
N CYS A 227 3.52 -6.05 -14.21
CA CYS A 227 3.08 -7.45 -14.12
C CYS A 227 4.27 -8.43 -13.94
N GLU A 228 5.51 -8.00 -14.18
CA GLU A 228 6.73 -8.81 -13.96
C GLU A 228 7.33 -8.65 -12.55
N LEU A 229 6.66 -7.94 -11.63
CA LEU A 229 7.20 -7.52 -10.33
C LEU A 229 7.84 -8.68 -9.55
N PHE A 230 7.15 -9.80 -9.40
CA PHE A 230 7.65 -10.93 -8.62
C PHE A 230 8.75 -11.74 -9.31
N ALA A 231 8.87 -11.64 -10.63
CA ALA A 231 9.97 -12.25 -11.36
C ALA A 231 11.26 -11.41 -11.27
N ARG A 232 11.14 -10.07 -11.19
CA ARG A 232 12.29 -9.16 -11.27
C ARG A 232 12.66 -8.47 -9.96
N GLY A 233 11.78 -8.48 -8.95
CA GLY A 233 11.97 -7.76 -7.70
C GLY A 233 11.72 -6.25 -7.83
N THR A 234 12.34 -5.62 -8.82
CA THR A 234 12.15 -4.20 -9.17
C THR A 234 11.74 -4.05 -10.63
N VAL A 235 10.71 -3.25 -10.88
CA VAL A 235 10.15 -2.97 -12.21
C VAL A 235 9.77 -1.49 -12.34
N GLY A 236 9.68 -1.01 -13.58
CA GLY A 236 9.13 0.32 -13.88
C GLY A 236 7.63 0.28 -14.19
N TYR A 237 7.06 1.42 -14.57
CA TYR A 237 5.70 1.52 -15.11
C TYR A 237 5.63 2.30 -16.44
N SER A 238 4.96 1.72 -17.43
CA SER A 238 4.69 2.36 -18.72
C SER A 238 3.24 2.17 -19.15
N PRO A 239 2.39 3.20 -19.03
CA PRO A 239 0.99 3.14 -19.47
C PRO A 239 0.83 2.76 -20.95
N SER A 240 1.80 3.11 -21.79
CA SER A 240 1.81 2.80 -23.22
C SER A 240 1.84 1.30 -23.53
N LEU A 241 2.40 0.47 -22.63
CA LEU A 241 2.37 -0.99 -22.77
C LEU A 241 0.94 -1.54 -22.73
N PHE A 242 0.07 -0.85 -21.99
CA PHE A 242 -1.33 -1.22 -21.75
C PHE A 242 -2.32 -0.48 -22.66
N SER A 243 -1.88 0.59 -23.31
CA SER A 243 -2.76 1.47 -24.07
C SER A 243 -3.17 0.85 -25.41
N GLY A 244 -4.45 0.96 -25.76
CA GLY A 244 -4.97 0.54 -27.05
C GLY A 244 -6.50 0.53 -27.12
N ARG A 245 -7.04 0.18 -28.29
CA ARG A 245 -8.47 -0.07 -28.43
C ARG A 245 -8.80 -1.47 -27.95
N TYR A 246 -9.86 -1.62 -27.15
CA TYR A 246 -10.26 -2.90 -26.57
C TYR A 246 -11.64 -3.33 -27.08
N LEU A 247 -11.81 -4.64 -27.24
CA LEU A 247 -13.03 -5.29 -27.71
C LEU A 247 -13.47 -6.36 -26.71
N VAL A 248 -14.76 -6.71 -26.74
CA VAL A 248 -15.36 -7.74 -25.88
C VAL A 248 -15.91 -8.89 -26.76
N ASP A 249 -15.61 -10.14 -26.39
CA ASP A 249 -16.19 -11.37 -27.00
C ASP A 249 -17.30 -11.85 -26.07
N PRO A 250 -18.56 -11.74 -26.46
CA PRO A 250 -19.66 -12.30 -25.69
C PRO A 250 -19.54 -13.82 -25.51
N ASP A 251 -18.94 -14.54 -26.48
CA ASP A 251 -18.87 -15.99 -26.48
C ASP A 251 -17.82 -16.53 -25.50
N LEU A 252 -16.81 -15.74 -25.16
CA LEU A 252 -15.81 -16.07 -24.14
C LEU A 252 -16.20 -15.57 -22.74
N CYS A 253 -17.22 -14.73 -22.64
CA CYS A 253 -17.61 -14.10 -21.37
C CYS A 253 -18.52 -15.02 -20.56
N ASP A 254 -18.02 -15.52 -19.42
CA ASP A 254 -18.81 -16.29 -18.46
C ASP A 254 -19.59 -15.42 -17.45
N ARG A 255 -19.45 -14.09 -17.54
CA ARG A 255 -20.12 -13.08 -16.68
C ARG A 255 -19.69 -13.15 -15.21
N CYS A 256 -18.44 -13.54 -14.94
CA CYS A 256 -17.86 -13.57 -13.59
C CYS A 256 -17.82 -12.21 -12.87
N GLY A 257 -17.69 -11.12 -13.63
CA GLY A 257 -17.66 -9.75 -13.09
C GLY A 257 -16.28 -9.23 -12.68
N ASP A 258 -15.20 -10.01 -12.83
CA ASP A 258 -13.83 -9.61 -12.47
C ASP A 258 -13.42 -8.24 -13.03
N CYS A 259 -13.80 -7.96 -14.29
CA CYS A 259 -13.51 -6.69 -14.95
C CYS A 259 -14.11 -5.46 -14.25
N PHE A 260 -15.20 -5.61 -13.50
CA PHE A 260 -15.84 -4.52 -12.75
C PHE A 260 -15.08 -4.14 -11.47
N ILE A 261 -14.13 -4.95 -10.99
CA ILE A 261 -13.22 -4.59 -9.89
C ILE A 261 -12.37 -3.36 -10.27
N THR A 262 -12.17 -3.10 -11.57
CA THR A 262 -11.52 -1.87 -12.03
C THR A 262 -12.26 -0.60 -11.63
N ASN A 263 -13.57 -0.70 -11.33
CA ASN A 263 -14.45 0.44 -11.08
C ASN A 263 -14.39 1.51 -12.19
N CYS A 264 -14.14 1.07 -13.42
CA CYS A 264 -14.04 1.95 -14.58
C CYS A 264 -15.43 2.47 -14.96
N ASP A 265 -15.59 3.80 -15.01
CA ASP A 265 -16.79 4.51 -15.46
C ASP A 265 -17.16 4.24 -16.93
N ALA A 266 -16.17 3.85 -17.74
CA ALA A 266 -16.34 3.48 -19.15
C ALA A 266 -16.68 2.00 -19.35
N LEU A 267 -16.88 1.24 -18.28
CA LEU A 267 -17.30 -0.15 -18.32
C LEU A 267 -18.68 -0.28 -17.67
N LYS A 268 -19.67 -0.76 -18.42
CA LYS A 268 -21.03 -0.99 -17.91
C LYS A 268 -21.45 -2.44 -18.12
N GLN A 269 -22.41 -2.88 -17.32
CA GLN A 269 -23.08 -4.14 -17.56
C GLN A 269 -24.06 -3.97 -18.73
N GLY A 270 -23.73 -4.58 -19.87
CA GLY A 270 -24.56 -4.56 -21.08
C GLY A 270 -25.66 -5.62 -21.03
N GLU A 271 -26.25 -5.88 -22.20
CA GLU A 271 -27.30 -6.89 -22.33
C GLU A 271 -26.83 -8.28 -21.86
N ARG A 272 -27.72 -9.00 -21.17
CA ARG A 272 -27.50 -10.37 -20.66
C ARG A 272 -26.31 -10.51 -19.69
N GLY A 273 -25.76 -9.40 -19.19
CA GLY A 273 -24.68 -9.36 -18.20
C GLY A 273 -23.27 -9.36 -18.80
N VAL A 274 -23.11 -9.28 -20.12
CA VAL A 274 -21.80 -9.13 -20.79
C VAL A 274 -21.31 -7.68 -20.61
N PRO A 275 -20.03 -7.44 -20.30
CA PRO A 275 -19.52 -6.07 -20.16
C PRO A 275 -19.54 -5.33 -21.50
N GLU A 276 -19.90 -4.05 -21.46
CA GLU A 276 -19.86 -3.13 -22.59
C GLU A 276 -18.87 -1.99 -22.32
N LEU A 277 -18.02 -1.71 -23.30
CA LEU A 277 -17.08 -0.58 -23.27
C LEU A 277 -17.74 0.64 -23.92
N LEU A 278 -17.86 1.71 -23.14
CA LEU A 278 -18.47 2.97 -23.60
C LEU A 278 -17.50 3.79 -24.46
N SER A 279 -18.03 4.77 -25.17
CA SER A 279 -17.24 5.75 -25.94
C SER A 279 -16.30 6.60 -25.08
N SER A 280 -16.53 6.68 -23.77
CA SER A 280 -15.65 7.33 -22.79
C SER A 280 -14.41 6.50 -22.42
N CYS A 281 -14.26 5.29 -22.98
CA CYS A 281 -13.10 4.43 -22.73
C CYS A 281 -11.82 5.06 -23.30
N VAL A 282 -10.85 5.30 -22.42
CA VAL A 282 -9.54 5.85 -22.79
C VAL A 282 -8.55 4.77 -23.25
N GLY A 283 -8.97 3.51 -23.26
CA GLY A 283 -8.13 2.41 -23.74
C GLY A 283 -6.99 2.01 -22.82
N CYS A 284 -7.11 2.21 -21.49
CA CYS A 284 -6.02 1.89 -20.55
C CYS A 284 -5.71 0.39 -20.42
N GLY A 285 -6.66 -0.50 -20.71
CA GLY A 285 -6.43 -1.96 -20.69
C GLY A 285 -6.58 -2.65 -19.34
N ALA A 286 -6.88 -1.94 -18.25
CA ALA A 286 -7.06 -2.55 -16.93
C ALA A 286 -8.14 -3.65 -16.91
N CYS A 287 -9.26 -3.45 -17.60
CA CYS A 287 -10.34 -4.46 -17.65
C CYS A 287 -9.93 -5.74 -18.41
N ALA A 288 -9.03 -5.62 -19.40
CA ALA A 288 -8.47 -6.76 -20.09
C ALA A 288 -7.51 -7.57 -19.19
N LEU A 289 -6.66 -6.88 -18.42
CA LEU A 289 -5.81 -7.52 -17.40
C LEU A 289 -6.64 -8.28 -16.36
N MET A 290 -7.80 -7.72 -15.98
CA MET A 290 -8.69 -8.37 -15.01
C MET A 290 -9.50 -9.54 -15.62
N CYS A 291 -9.64 -9.61 -16.94
CA CYS A 291 -10.48 -10.61 -17.58
C CYS A 291 -9.78 -11.98 -17.64
N THR A 292 -10.02 -12.81 -16.63
CA THR A 292 -9.45 -14.16 -16.54
C THR A 292 -9.87 -15.11 -17.68
N ARG A 293 -10.90 -14.76 -18.45
CA ARG A 293 -11.38 -15.52 -19.61
C ARG A 293 -10.77 -15.07 -20.94
N GLY A 294 -10.06 -13.95 -20.95
CA GLY A 294 -9.61 -13.33 -22.20
C GLY A 294 -10.78 -12.88 -23.10
N ALA A 295 -11.95 -12.62 -22.51
CA ALA A 295 -13.13 -12.09 -23.19
C ALA A 295 -13.02 -10.59 -23.46
N ILE A 296 -12.01 -9.90 -22.92
CA ILE A 296 -11.66 -8.53 -23.26
C ILE A 296 -10.21 -8.54 -23.74
N TRP A 297 -9.95 -8.10 -24.97
CA TRP A 297 -8.59 -8.05 -25.56
C TRP A 297 -8.38 -6.77 -26.36
N ARG A 298 -7.12 -6.46 -26.62
CA ARG A 298 -6.72 -5.31 -27.42
C ARG A 298 -6.85 -5.62 -28.91
N GLU A 299 -7.48 -4.73 -29.65
CA GLU A 299 -7.56 -4.78 -31.11
C GLU A 299 -6.14 -4.75 -31.71
N GLY A 300 -5.81 -5.74 -32.53
CA GLY A 300 -4.48 -5.89 -33.14
C GLY A 300 -3.56 -6.90 -32.45
N ASP A 301 -3.89 -7.38 -31.25
CA ASP A 301 -3.15 -8.47 -30.59
C ASP A 301 -3.50 -9.81 -31.27
N LEU A 302 -2.82 -10.09 -32.38
CA LEU A 302 -2.86 -11.38 -33.07
C LEU A 302 -2.05 -12.39 -32.26
N PHE A 303 -2.56 -12.92 -31.14
CA PHE A 303 -2.25 -14.25 -30.55
C PHE A 303 -2.80 -14.33 -29.12
N LYS A 304 -3.73 -15.26 -28.88
CA LYS A 304 -4.16 -15.67 -27.53
C LYS A 304 -3.02 -16.45 -26.86
N VAL A 305 -2.14 -15.78 -26.12
CA VAL A 305 -1.29 -16.44 -25.12
C VAL A 305 -1.70 -15.90 -23.77
N PHE A 306 -2.46 -16.73 -23.05
CA PHE A 306 -2.80 -16.53 -21.66
C PHE A 306 -1.49 -16.54 -20.85
N LEU A 307 -1.04 -15.38 -20.40
CA LEU A 307 -0.10 -15.32 -19.28
C LEU A 307 -0.87 -15.82 -18.04
N ARG A 308 -0.56 -17.05 -17.64
CA ARG A 308 -0.87 -17.60 -16.31
C ARG A 308 0.33 -17.39 -15.40
#